data_AF-A0A9X8VJU1-F1
#
_entry.id   AF-A0A9X8VJU1-F1
#
_cell.length_a   1.000
_cell.length_b   1.000
_cell.length_c   1.000
_cell.angle_alpha   90.00
_cell.angle_beta   90.00
_cell.angle_gamma   90.00
#
_symmetry.space_group_name_H-M   'P 1'
#
loop_
_entity.id
_entity.type
_entity.pdbx_description
1 polymer ?
#
loop_
_entity_poly.entity_id
_entity_poly.type
_entity_poly.pdbx_seq_one_letter_code
_entity_poly.pdbx_strand_id
1 'polypeptide(L)' 'RLADIVEEGFDLAVRIGVTAPDTRLVSRTLARYRALLCASPAYLAARGEPQTVESLAGHEALLFSSRNQKQPWRL' A
#
# COMPACT_ATOMS: atom_id res chain seq x y z
N ARG A 1 2.15 -2.46 -14.54
CA ARG A 1 3.35 -3.17 -15.04
C ARG A 1 4.55 -2.66 -14.26
N LEU A 2 5.53 -3.50 -13.91
CA LEU A 2 6.79 -2.99 -13.37
C LEU A 2 7.60 -2.51 -14.57
N ALA A 3 7.93 -1.22 -14.63
CA ALA A 3 8.76 -0.67 -15.70
C ALA A 3 10.18 -1.23 -15.59
N ASP A 4 10.77 -1.62 -16.73
CA ASP A 4 12.21 -1.88 -16.80
C ASP A 4 12.89 -0.54 -17.04
N ILE A 5 13.50 0.01 -15.99
CA ILE A 5 14.07 1.36 -16.06
C ILE A 5 15.25 1.43 -17.05
N VAL A 6 15.96 0.31 -17.27
CA VAL A 6 17.11 0.26 -18.16
C VAL A 6 16.64 0.22 -19.61
N GLU A 7 15.74 -0.71 -19.95
CA GLU A 7 15.21 -0.82 -21.31
C GLU A 7 14.38 0.40 -21.71
N GLU A 8 13.68 1.03 -20.77
CA GLU A 8 12.82 2.19 -21.01
C GLU A 8 13.58 3.53 -20.92
N GLY A 9 14.90 3.52 -20.67
CA GLY A 9 15.75 4.72 -20.71
C GLY A 9 15.57 5.68 -19.53
N PHE A 10 15.16 5.19 -18.37
CA PHE A 10 15.04 5.98 -17.14
C PHE A 10 16.32 5.93 -16.30
N ASP A 11 16.76 7.07 -15.78
CA ASP A 11 17.92 7.15 -14.88
C ASP A 11 17.64 6.68 -13.44
N LEU A 12 16.38 6.81 -12.99
CA LEU A 12 15.98 6.55 -11.60
C LEU A 12 14.50 6.13 -11.50
N ALA A 13 14.18 5.26 -10.54
CA ALA A 13 12.81 5.05 -10.08
C ALA A 13 12.67 5.17 -8.56
N VAL A 14 11.59 5.82 -8.12
CA VAL A 14 11.15 5.84 -6.72
C VAL A 14 10.07 4.79 -6.53
N ARG A 15 10.32 3.82 -5.64
CA ARG A 15 9.42 2.67 -5.44
C ARG A 15 9.17 2.41 -3.96
N ILE A 16 7.96 1.97 -3.64
CA ILE A 16 7.53 1.55 -2.31
C ILE A 16 7.52 0.01 -2.26
N GLY A 17 8.21 -0.59 -1.29
CA GLY A 17 8.06 -2.02 -0.97
C GLY A 17 8.69 -3.01 -1.96
N VAL A 18 9.78 -2.67 -2.64
CA VAL A 18 10.46 -3.63 -3.53
C VAL A 18 11.34 -4.58 -2.71
N THR A 19 11.00 -5.87 -2.75
CA THR A 19 11.77 -6.99 -2.19
C THR A 19 12.25 -7.90 -3.30
N ALA A 20 13.15 -7.38 -4.13
CA ALA A 20 14.12 -8.14 -4.91
C ALA A 20 14.94 -7.10 -5.68
N PRO A 21 16.18 -6.82 -5.29
CA PRO A 21 17.04 -6.05 -6.17
C PRO A 21 17.27 -6.94 -7.38
N ASP A 22 16.81 -6.50 -8.55
CA ASP A 22 17.56 -6.82 -9.75
C ASP A 22 19.02 -6.48 -9.42
N THR A 23 19.91 -7.48 -9.41
CA THR A 23 21.30 -7.31 -8.97
C THR A 23 22.06 -6.33 -9.86
N ARG A 24 21.50 -5.96 -11.02
CA ARG A 24 22.00 -4.92 -11.92
C ARG A 24 21.70 -3.49 -11.44
N LEU A 25 20.84 -3.32 -10.43
CA LEU A 25 20.37 -2.02 -9.94
C LEU A 25 20.82 -1.78 -8.50
N VAL A 26 21.39 -0.59 -8.25
CA VAL A 26 21.64 -0.11 -6.89
C VAL A 26 20.35 0.47 -6.31
N SER A 27 20.05 0.14 -5.06
CA SER A 27 18.88 0.66 -4.35
C SER A 27 19.30 1.40 -3.08
N ARG A 28 18.63 2.51 -2.79
CA ARG A 28 18.80 3.28 -1.55
C ARG A 28 17.44 3.52 -0.88
N THR A 29 17.37 3.26 0.41
CA THR A 29 16.21 3.66 1.23
C THR A 29 16.17 5.18 1.36
N LEU A 30 15.12 5.81 0.85
CA LEU A 30 14.88 7.25 0.99
C LEU A 30 14.15 7.58 2.30
N ALA A 31 13.15 6.78 2.64
CA ALA A 31 12.35 6.93 3.85
C ALA A 31 11.70 5.60 4.24
N ARG A 32 11.25 5.53 5.50
CA ARG A 32 10.34 4.48 5.99
C ARG A 32 8.98 5.12 6.23
N TYR A 33 7.90 4.40 5.94
CA TYR A 33 6.54 4.85 6.20
C TYR A 33 5.80 3.79 7.02
N ARG A 34 4.77 4.24 7.74
CA ARG A 34 3.83 3.38 8.44
C ARG A 34 2.46 3.51 7.77
N ALA A 35 1.86 2.41 7.36
CA ALA A 35 0.47 2.41 6.94
C ALA A 35 -0.43 2.73 8.15
N LEU A 36 -1.46 3.55 7.93
CA LEU A 36 -2.45 3.88 8.95
C LEU A 36 -3.82 3.46 8.45
N LEU A 37 -4.63 2.91 9.36
CA LEU A 37 -6.06 2.75 9.13
C LEU A 37 -6.72 4.10 9.37
N CYS A 38 -7.53 4.55 8.41
CA CYS A 38 -8.26 5.80 8.52
C CYS A 38 -9.65 5.67 7.92
N ALA A 39 -10.56 6.51 8.42
CA ALA A 39 -11.90 6.66 7.91
C ALA A 39 -12.31 8.13 8.04
N SER A 40 -13.31 8.55 7.26
CA SER A 40 -13.84 9.90 7.42
C SER A 40 -14.59 10.03 8.75
N PRO A 41 -14.56 11.20 9.41
CA PRO A 41 -15.33 11.40 10.64
C PRO A 41 -16.82 11.13 10.46
N ALA A 42 -17.38 11.51 9.32
CA ALA A 42 -18.79 11.25 8.99
C ALA A 42 -19.13 9.76 8.93
N TYR A 43 -18.23 8.93 8.40
CA TYR A 43 -18.41 7.47 8.38
C TYR A 43 -18.41 6.89 9.79
N LEU A 44 -17.44 7.29 10.62
CA LEU A 44 -17.34 6.82 12.01
C LEU A 44 -18.53 7.27 12.86
N ALA A 45 -19.06 8.47 12.64
CA ALA A 45 -20.27 8.94 13.31
C ALA A 45 -21.51 8.09 12.94
N ALA A 46 -21.59 7.60 11.70
CA ALA A 46 -22.72 6.80 11.22
C ALA A 46 -22.60 5.30 11.53
N ARG A 47 -21.38 4.76 11.59
CA ARG A 47 -21.12 3.30 11.73
C ARG A 47 -20.45 2.91 13.05
N GLY A 48 -20.06 3.88 13.87
CA GLY A 48 -19.25 3.67 15.07
C GLY A 48 -17.76 3.56 14.77
N GLU A 49 -16.93 3.78 15.80
CA GLU A 49 -15.48 3.60 15.71
C GLU A 49 -15.07 2.17 16.09
N PRO A 50 -14.39 1.42 15.22
CA PRO A 50 -13.96 0.06 15.51
C PRO A 50 -12.93 0.03 16.64
N GLN A 51 -13.23 -0.69 17.71
CA GLN A 51 -12.34 -0.81 18.89
C GLN A 51 -11.44 -2.05 18.85
N THR A 52 -11.75 -3.01 17.98
CA THR A 52 -10.95 -4.23 17.80
C THR A 52 -10.77 -4.55 16.31
N VAL A 53 -9.79 -5.37 15.98
CA VAL A 53 -9.55 -5.80 14.58
C VAL A 53 -10.75 -6.59 14.04
N GLU A 54 -11.39 -7.40 14.87
CA GLU A 54 -12.56 -8.21 14.50
C GLU A 54 -13.75 -7.33 14.13
N SER A 55 -13.91 -6.18 14.81
CA SER A 55 -15.00 -5.24 14.50
C SER A 55 -14.91 -4.66 13.08
N LEU A 56 -13.71 -4.65 12.46
CA LEU A 56 -13.53 -4.20 11.08
C LEU A 56 -14.28 -5.05 10.06
N ALA A 57 -14.58 -6.32 10.37
CA ALA A 57 -15.33 -7.19 9.48
C ALA A 57 -16.76 -6.66 9.18
N GLY A 58 -17.32 -5.84 10.08
CA GLY A 58 -18.61 -5.18 9.89
C GLY A 58 -18.56 -3.84 9.15
N HIS A 59 -17.36 -3.34 8.83
CA HIS A 59 -17.15 -2.05 8.18
C HIS A 59 -16.92 -2.18 6.68
N GLU A 60 -17.34 -1.18 5.92
CA GLU A 60 -17.01 -1.05 4.49
C GLU A 60 -15.54 -0.70 4.34
N ALA A 61 -14.76 -1.63 3.77
CA ALA A 61 -13.33 -1.48 3.54
C ALA A 61 -13.03 -1.04 2.11
N LEU A 62 -12.28 0.06 1.97
CA LEU A 62 -11.67 0.45 0.71
C LEU A 62 -10.30 -0.22 0.58
N LEU A 63 -10.20 -1.18 -0.34
CA LEU A 63 -8.99 -1.97 -0.57
C LEU A 63 -8.30 -1.51 -1.86
N PHE A 64 -6.98 -1.39 -1.79
CA PHE A 64 -6.18 -1.18 -2.99
C PHE A 64 -6.26 -2.43 -3.88
N SER A 65 -6.61 -2.25 -5.16
CA SER A 65 -6.64 -3.32 -6.15
C SER A 65 -5.51 -3.11 -7.16
N SER A 66 -4.74 -4.17 -7.40
CA SER A 66 -3.68 -4.18 -8.41
C SER A 66 -3.71 -5.50 -9.16
N ARG A 67 -3.58 -5.45 -10.49
CA ARG A 67 -3.70 -6.63 -11.37
C ARG A 67 -4.98 -7.44 -11.10
N ASN A 68 -6.07 -6.73 -10.88
CA ASN A 68 -7.38 -7.29 -10.57
C ASN A 68 -7.43 -8.14 -9.28
N GLN A 69 -6.46 -7.96 -8.39
CA GLN A 69 -6.43 -8.61 -7.07
C GLN A 69 -6.50 -7.54 -5.98
N LYS A 70 -7.47 -7.69 -5.08
CA LYS A 70 -7.55 -6.89 -3.87
C LYS A 70 -6.37 -7.25 -2.97
N GLN A 71 -5.60 -6.24 -2.57
CA GLN A 71 -4.55 -6.41 -1.58
C GLN A 71 -5.20 -6.40 -0.20
N PRO A 72 -5.03 -7.45 0.63
CA PRO A 72 -5.56 -7.46 1.98
C PRO A 72 -4.86 -6.40 2.82
N TRP A 73 -5.58 -5.81 3.77
CA TRP A 73 -4.94 -5.06 4.84
C TRP A 73 -4.03 -5.99 5.64
N ARG A 74 -2.82 -5.53 5.96
CA ARG A 74 -1.95 -6.14 6.97
C ARG A 74 -1.95 -5.19 8.15
N LEU A 75 -2.66 -5.58 9.21
CA LEU A 75 -2.79 -4.85 10.47
C LEU A 75 -1.81 -5.43 11.49
#